data_AF-A0A0F7PVR1-F1
#
_entry.id   AF-A0A0F7PVR1-F1
#
_cell.length_a   1.000
_cell.length_b   1.000
_cell.length_c   1.000
_cell.angle_alpha   90.00
_cell.angle_beta   90.00
_cell.angle_gamma   90.00
#
_symmetry.space_group_name_H-M   'P 1'
#
loop_
_entity.id
_entity.type
_entity.pdbx_description
1 polymer ?
#
loop_
_entity_poly.entity_id
_entity_poly.type
_entity_poly.pdbx_seq_one_letter_code
_entity_poly.pdbx_strand_id
1 'polypeptide(L)'
;MDEECEVNESTREIIKDKLRQNFDGKIVRKDLTKKIKEGANVPVYVLEFLLGQYCSSDDDEIIEQGVKNVKRIIADNFVRPDEAQKILSKLRNNGSHTVIDMITVNLNMKANIYQASFSNLGISGIEIADEYPEKYDRLLSGGIWCIVQLSYEYVEEEKKNSTPIKIMKLTPIQMPHIDIEELKEGRKAFTKEEWLDIMLRSIGMEPDELTYREKWLLLTRMIPLVENNFNLCELGPRSTGKSHLYKEISPNSILVSGGQTTVANLFYNMGRKTVGLVGLWDCVAFDEVAGIRFKDKDGIQIMKDYMASGSFARGKEEKAASASMVFVGNINQSVDVLLKTSSLFDPFPPEMGTDTAFLDRMHCYLPGWEIPKFRPEYFTNDYGFISDYLAEFIRELRKEQYGDAIDQYFRLGKNLNQRDTIAVRRMADGYLKLMYPDGNFTKEDVEEILQISLEMRRRVKEQLKKLGGIEFYDVNFSYIDNETFEEHYVSVPEQGGGKLIPEGMCNPGQIYTVSQGKSGMLGVFRLESQMLPGTGKFERTGIGSDRDAKESTNTAFNFLKANGNRISGSIITTTKDYIINYQDLQGIGMTGKLALPTLVAMCSIALNKPTLSNLAILGEISISGTMMKLMN
;
A
#
# COMPACT_ATOMS: atom_id res chain seq x y z
N MET A 1 -51.76 -16.90 12.40
CA MET A 1 -50.80 -17.85 11.82
C MET A 1 -50.63 -17.39 10.39
N ASP A 2 -49.77 -16.40 10.19
CA ASP A 2 -49.29 -15.92 8.90
C ASP A 2 -48.26 -14.83 9.23
N GLU A 3 -47.09 -15.26 9.69
CA GLU A 3 -45.89 -14.45 9.88
C GLU A 3 -44.76 -15.44 10.16
N GLU A 4 -44.08 -15.89 9.10
CA GLU A 4 -42.70 -16.41 9.08
C GLU A 4 -42.46 -17.11 7.73
N CYS A 5 -42.06 -16.32 6.72
CA CYS A 5 -41.36 -16.80 5.52
C CYS A 5 -40.74 -15.60 4.79
N GLU A 6 -39.97 -14.77 5.50
CA GLU A 6 -38.97 -13.92 4.84
C GLU A 6 -37.76 -14.80 4.54
N VAL A 7 -37.65 -15.19 3.26
CA VAL A 7 -36.49 -15.86 2.71
C VAL A 7 -35.34 -14.85 2.77
N ASN A 8 -34.36 -15.07 3.64
CA ASN A 8 -33.10 -14.30 3.67
C ASN A 8 -32.46 -14.34 2.28
N GLU A 9 -32.62 -13.27 1.49
CA GLU A 9 -31.87 -13.08 0.26
C GLU A 9 -30.38 -13.06 0.58
N SER A 10 -29.59 -13.82 -0.17
CA SER A 10 -28.13 -13.82 -0.05
C SER A 10 -27.60 -12.41 -0.34
N THR A 11 -26.70 -11.88 0.49
CA THR A 11 -26.02 -10.58 0.29
C THR A 11 -25.45 -10.44 -1.14
N ARG A 12 -25.07 -11.56 -1.77
CA ARG A 12 -24.61 -11.60 -3.16
C ARG A 12 -25.69 -11.20 -4.17
N GLU A 13 -26.92 -11.69 -4.02
CA GLU A 13 -28.04 -11.34 -4.90
C GLU A 13 -28.43 -9.87 -4.71
N ILE A 14 -28.45 -9.37 -3.47
CA ILE A 14 -28.71 -7.95 -3.18
C ILE A 14 -27.68 -7.03 -3.89
N ILE A 15 -26.38 -7.35 -3.76
CA ILE A 15 -25.32 -6.59 -4.44
C ILE A 15 -25.47 -6.67 -5.96
N LYS A 16 -25.77 -7.85 -6.50
CA LYS A 16 -25.98 -8.05 -7.95
C LYS A 16 -27.14 -7.22 -8.47
N ASP A 17 -28.28 -7.22 -7.79
CA ASP A 17 -29.47 -6.47 -8.22
C ASP A 17 -29.23 -4.96 -8.16
N LYS A 18 -28.58 -4.47 -7.10
CA LYS A 18 -28.16 -3.06 -7.02
C LYS A 18 -27.17 -2.71 -8.13
N LEU A 19 -26.20 -3.57 -8.43
CA LEU A 19 -25.25 -3.37 -9.54
C LEU A 19 -25.97 -3.29 -10.89
N ARG A 20 -26.96 -4.17 -11.13
CA ARG A 20 -27.77 -4.14 -12.36
C ARG A 20 -28.61 -2.87 -12.46
N GLN A 21 -29.16 -2.38 -11.36
CA GLN A 21 -29.98 -1.17 -11.37
C GLN A 21 -29.17 0.10 -11.62
N ASN A 22 -27.95 0.18 -11.08
CA ASN A 22 -27.15 1.41 -11.08
C ASN A 22 -25.99 1.41 -12.10
N PHE A 23 -25.55 0.23 -12.56
CA PHE A 23 -24.35 0.07 -13.38
C PHE A 23 -24.53 -0.95 -14.51
N ASP A 24 -25.73 -1.06 -15.08
CA ASP A 24 -25.97 -1.99 -16.19
C ASP A 24 -25.04 -1.68 -17.38
N GLY A 25 -24.56 -2.73 -18.05
CA GLY A 25 -23.56 -2.61 -19.11
C GLY A 25 -22.15 -2.22 -18.66
N LYS A 26 -21.92 -1.94 -17.37
CA LYS A 26 -20.60 -1.60 -16.79
C LYS A 26 -20.04 -2.69 -15.88
N ILE A 27 -20.81 -3.75 -15.67
CA ILE A 27 -20.46 -4.91 -14.85
C ILE A 27 -20.28 -6.16 -15.70
N VAL A 28 -19.51 -7.12 -15.18
CA VAL A 28 -19.26 -8.41 -15.83
C VAL A 28 -19.13 -9.51 -14.78
N ARG A 29 -19.61 -10.72 -15.12
CA ARG A 29 -19.37 -11.92 -14.31
C ARG A 29 -17.92 -12.38 -14.44
N LYS A 30 -17.18 -12.37 -13.33
CA LYS A 30 -15.74 -12.66 -13.33
C LYS A 30 -15.41 -14.12 -13.60
N ASP A 31 -16.36 -15.05 -13.41
CA ASP A 31 -16.18 -16.47 -13.75
C ASP A 31 -16.04 -16.72 -15.25
N LEU A 32 -16.77 -15.96 -16.08
CA LEU A 32 -16.74 -16.08 -17.54
C LEU A 32 -15.36 -15.72 -18.10
N THR A 33 -14.75 -14.68 -17.55
CA THR A 33 -13.40 -14.22 -17.91
C THR A 33 -12.36 -15.31 -17.64
N LYS A 34 -12.43 -15.96 -16.47
CA LYS A 34 -11.52 -17.08 -16.11
C LYS A 34 -11.64 -18.23 -17.12
N LYS A 35 -12.87 -18.64 -17.45
CA LYS A 35 -13.16 -19.73 -18.41
C LYS A 35 -12.62 -19.49 -19.81
N ILE A 36 -12.41 -18.23 -20.21
CA ILE A 36 -11.86 -17.88 -21.53
C ILE A 36 -10.34 -17.72 -21.48
N LYS A 37 -9.79 -17.15 -20.40
CA LYS A 37 -8.35 -16.90 -20.24
C LYS A 37 -7.50 -18.18 -20.33
N GLU A 38 -8.02 -19.33 -19.89
CA GLU A 38 -7.33 -20.63 -20.01
C GLU A 38 -6.99 -21.01 -21.47
N GLY A 39 -7.71 -20.48 -22.47
CA GLY A 39 -7.50 -20.80 -23.88
C GLY A 39 -6.70 -19.77 -24.70
N ALA A 40 -6.45 -18.57 -24.18
CA ALA A 40 -5.82 -17.50 -24.94
C ALA A 40 -5.03 -16.52 -24.06
N ASN A 41 -3.79 -16.17 -24.47
CA ASN A 41 -2.96 -15.18 -23.80
C ASN A 41 -3.37 -13.75 -24.18
N VAL A 42 -4.57 -13.35 -23.76
CA VAL A 42 -5.19 -12.05 -24.02
C VAL A 42 -5.33 -11.31 -22.69
N PRO A 43 -5.08 -9.99 -22.63
CA PRO A 43 -5.28 -9.21 -21.41
C PRO A 43 -6.72 -9.33 -20.88
N VAL A 44 -6.88 -9.39 -19.56
CA VAL A 44 -8.18 -9.57 -18.88
C VAL A 44 -9.19 -8.49 -19.28
N TYR A 45 -8.78 -7.23 -19.30
CA TYR A 45 -9.67 -6.12 -19.67
C TYR A 45 -10.22 -6.24 -21.11
N VAL A 46 -9.47 -6.83 -22.05
CA VAL A 46 -9.96 -7.09 -23.43
C VAL A 46 -11.05 -8.16 -23.42
N LEU A 47 -10.86 -9.23 -22.64
CA LEU A 47 -11.86 -10.29 -22.50
C LEU A 47 -13.13 -9.77 -21.85
N GLU A 48 -13.00 -8.97 -20.78
CA GLU A 48 -14.15 -8.39 -20.07
C GLU A 48 -14.93 -7.40 -20.93
N PHE A 49 -14.27 -6.61 -21.77
CA PHE A 49 -14.95 -5.73 -22.73
C PHE A 49 -15.82 -6.53 -23.71
N LEU A 50 -15.27 -7.59 -24.31
CA LEU A 50 -16.02 -8.45 -25.22
C LEU A 50 -17.17 -9.16 -24.50
N LEU A 51 -16.93 -9.65 -23.29
CA LEU A 51 -17.98 -10.27 -22.48
C LEU A 51 -19.08 -9.27 -22.11
N GLY A 52 -18.75 -8.02 -21.78
CA GLY A 52 -19.74 -6.97 -21.52
C GLY A 52 -20.65 -6.69 -22.71
N GLN A 53 -20.13 -6.82 -23.95
CA GLN A 53 -20.92 -6.64 -25.18
C GLN A 53 -21.82 -7.82 -25.53
N TYR A 54 -21.37 -9.06 -25.27
CA TYR A 54 -22.06 -10.27 -25.76
C TYR A 54 -22.73 -11.11 -24.66
N CYS A 55 -22.46 -10.83 -23.38
CA CYS A 55 -22.95 -11.61 -22.23
C CYS A 55 -23.68 -10.72 -21.21
N SER A 56 -24.43 -9.70 -21.66
CA SER A 56 -25.14 -8.77 -20.77
C SER A 56 -26.45 -9.31 -20.18
N SER A 57 -26.96 -10.46 -20.63
CA SER A 57 -28.20 -11.09 -20.12
C SER A 57 -27.97 -11.92 -18.85
N ASP A 58 -29.03 -12.18 -18.07
CA ASP A 58 -29.03 -13.14 -16.96
C ASP A 58 -29.53 -14.54 -17.37
N ASP A 59 -29.93 -14.71 -18.62
CA ASP A 59 -30.28 -16.01 -19.19
C ASP A 59 -29.01 -16.81 -19.49
N ASP A 60 -28.85 -17.95 -18.81
CA ASP A 60 -27.70 -18.85 -18.95
C ASP A 60 -27.49 -19.33 -20.39
N GLU A 61 -28.55 -19.52 -21.19
CA GLU A 61 -28.42 -19.92 -22.60
C GLU A 61 -27.82 -18.78 -23.45
N ILE A 62 -28.27 -17.55 -23.21
CA ILE A 62 -27.74 -16.36 -23.91
C ILE A 62 -26.29 -16.13 -23.50
N ILE A 63 -25.97 -16.28 -22.21
CA ILE A 63 -24.60 -16.18 -21.71
C ILE A 63 -23.70 -17.24 -22.39
N GLU A 64 -24.14 -18.49 -22.47
CA GLU A 64 -23.34 -19.56 -23.06
C GLU A 64 -23.08 -19.31 -24.56
N GLN A 65 -24.10 -18.85 -25.29
CA GLN A 65 -23.95 -18.43 -26.69
C GLN A 65 -23.00 -17.23 -26.83
N GLY A 66 -23.11 -16.24 -25.95
CA GLY A 66 -22.21 -15.10 -25.89
C GLY A 66 -20.76 -15.51 -25.67
N VAL A 67 -20.50 -16.40 -24.71
CA VAL A 67 -19.16 -16.93 -24.43
C VAL A 67 -18.59 -17.69 -25.65
N LYS A 68 -19.41 -18.49 -26.33
CA LYS A 68 -18.99 -19.17 -27.57
C LYS A 68 -18.61 -18.17 -28.67
N ASN A 69 -19.39 -17.10 -28.82
CA ASN A 69 -19.10 -16.03 -29.77
C ASN A 69 -17.79 -15.31 -29.43
N VAL A 70 -17.57 -14.95 -28.16
CA VAL A 70 -16.32 -14.32 -27.71
C VAL A 70 -15.11 -15.22 -27.96
N LYS A 71 -15.20 -16.52 -27.63
CA LYS A 71 -14.13 -17.49 -27.92
C LYS A 71 -13.78 -17.54 -29.41
N ARG A 72 -14.81 -17.51 -30.28
CA ARG A 72 -14.62 -17.46 -31.74
C ARG A 72 -13.98 -16.16 -32.19
N ILE A 73 -14.43 -15.00 -31.70
CA ILE A 73 -13.87 -13.70 -32.04
C ILE A 73 -12.38 -13.64 -31.70
N ILE A 74 -11.99 -14.12 -30.51
CA ILE A 74 -10.58 -14.17 -30.10
C ILE A 74 -9.78 -15.13 -30.98
N ALA A 75 -10.29 -16.34 -31.22
CA ALA A 75 -9.57 -17.34 -32.02
C ALA A 75 -9.35 -16.89 -33.47
N ASP A 76 -10.33 -16.20 -34.07
CA ASP A 76 -10.29 -15.80 -35.47
C ASP A 76 -9.54 -14.48 -35.70
N ASN A 77 -9.59 -13.53 -34.76
CA ASN A 77 -9.13 -12.16 -34.98
C ASN A 77 -7.94 -11.74 -34.08
N PHE A 78 -7.68 -12.39 -32.95
CA PHE A 78 -6.57 -11.98 -32.07
C PHE A 78 -5.21 -12.25 -32.70
N VAL A 79 -4.40 -11.21 -32.86
CA VAL A 79 -3.09 -11.34 -33.51
C VAL A 79 -2.08 -11.87 -32.52
N ARG A 80 -1.60 -13.10 -32.77
CA ARG A 80 -0.42 -13.65 -32.10
C ARG A 80 0.84 -13.25 -32.89
N PRO A 81 1.89 -12.69 -32.26
CA PRO A 81 3.07 -12.21 -32.98
C PRO A 81 3.74 -13.26 -33.89
N ASP A 82 3.74 -14.53 -33.49
CA ASP A 82 4.27 -15.66 -34.27
C ASP A 82 3.39 -16.04 -35.47
N GLU A 83 2.11 -15.63 -35.48
CA GLU A 83 1.16 -15.91 -36.55
C GLU A 83 0.86 -14.71 -37.44
N ALA A 84 1.51 -13.56 -37.21
CA ALA A 84 1.28 -12.31 -37.93
C ALA A 84 1.33 -12.49 -39.46
N GLN A 85 2.31 -13.23 -39.99
CA GLN A 85 2.43 -13.49 -41.43
C GLN A 85 1.29 -14.34 -42.00
N LYS A 86 0.71 -15.26 -41.20
CA LYS A 86 -0.47 -16.04 -41.62
C LYS A 86 -1.68 -15.10 -41.77
N ILE A 87 -1.84 -14.17 -40.83
CA ILE A 87 -2.93 -13.18 -40.85
C ILE A 87 -2.77 -12.23 -42.05
N LEU A 88 -1.56 -11.73 -42.32
CA LEU A 88 -1.30 -10.91 -43.51
C LEU A 88 -1.57 -11.66 -44.81
N SER A 89 -1.23 -12.96 -44.88
CA SER A 89 -1.56 -13.81 -46.03
C SER A 89 -3.07 -13.97 -46.21
N LYS A 90 -3.83 -14.21 -45.12
CA LYS A 90 -5.31 -14.24 -45.16
C LYS A 90 -5.89 -12.90 -45.62
N LEU A 91 -5.40 -11.79 -45.09
CA LEU A 91 -5.82 -10.44 -45.48
C LEU A 91 -5.59 -10.19 -46.98
N ARG A 92 -4.40 -10.56 -47.51
CA ARG A 92 -4.10 -10.47 -48.93
C ARG A 92 -5.02 -11.34 -49.80
N ASN A 93 -5.27 -12.59 -49.38
CA ASN A 93 -6.06 -13.53 -50.18
C ASN A 93 -7.56 -13.19 -50.18
N ASN A 94 -8.08 -12.73 -49.04
CA ASN A 94 -9.50 -12.44 -48.86
C ASN A 94 -9.87 -10.98 -49.17
N GLY A 95 -8.87 -10.12 -49.37
CA GLY A 95 -9.04 -8.67 -49.59
C GLY A 95 -9.44 -7.88 -48.34
N SER A 96 -9.98 -8.52 -47.30
CA SER A 96 -10.27 -7.90 -46.00
C SER A 96 -10.14 -8.89 -44.85
N HIS A 97 -9.80 -8.38 -43.67
CA HIS A 97 -9.73 -9.17 -42.45
C HIS A 97 -9.87 -8.29 -41.21
N THR A 98 -10.51 -8.80 -40.17
CA THR A 98 -10.60 -8.12 -38.88
C THR A 98 -9.51 -8.64 -37.96
N VAL A 99 -8.84 -7.75 -37.24
CA VAL A 99 -7.79 -8.08 -36.29
C VAL A 99 -8.04 -7.42 -34.95
N ILE A 100 -7.61 -8.07 -33.87
CA ILE A 100 -7.53 -7.48 -32.53
C ILE A 100 -6.05 -7.29 -32.20
N ASP A 101 -5.63 -6.04 -32.11
CA ASP A 101 -4.23 -5.67 -31.90
C ASP A 101 -4.13 -4.35 -31.11
N MET A 102 -2.97 -4.09 -30.52
CA MET A 102 -2.65 -2.83 -29.87
C MET A 102 -2.13 -1.83 -30.91
N ILE A 103 -2.84 -0.71 -31.04
CA ILE A 103 -2.63 0.32 -32.06
C ILE A 103 -2.04 1.57 -31.43
N THR A 104 -0.92 2.04 -31.96
CA THR A 104 -0.35 3.37 -31.64
C THR A 104 -0.36 4.23 -32.89
N VAL A 105 -0.75 5.50 -32.76
CA VAL A 105 -0.82 6.47 -33.85
C VAL A 105 0.22 7.56 -33.63
N ASN A 106 0.89 7.99 -34.70
CA ASN A 106 1.81 9.11 -34.69
C ASN A 106 1.50 10.06 -35.85
N LEU A 107 1.65 11.37 -35.62
CA LEU A 107 1.53 12.38 -36.68
C LEU A 107 2.83 12.43 -37.50
N ASN A 108 2.76 12.06 -38.78
CA ASN A 108 3.86 12.27 -39.70
C ASN A 108 3.82 13.71 -40.24
N MET A 109 4.52 14.62 -39.56
CA MET A 109 4.56 16.04 -39.93
C MET A 109 5.08 16.30 -41.36
N LYS A 110 5.88 15.40 -41.95
CA LYS A 110 6.39 15.59 -43.32
C LYS A 110 5.33 15.33 -44.38
N ALA A 111 4.48 14.34 -44.14
CA ALA A 111 3.40 13.95 -45.04
C ALA A 111 2.05 14.57 -44.63
N ASN A 112 1.98 15.19 -43.44
CA ASN A 112 0.77 15.73 -42.84
C ASN A 112 -0.38 14.71 -42.76
N ILE A 113 -0.04 13.49 -42.32
CA ILE A 113 -1.00 12.38 -42.13
C ILE A 113 -0.73 11.68 -40.80
N TYR A 114 -1.78 11.11 -40.21
CA TYR A 114 -1.62 10.19 -39.10
C TYR A 114 -1.27 8.79 -39.60
N GLN A 115 -0.35 8.13 -38.89
CA GLN A 115 0.09 6.78 -39.21
C GLN A 115 -0.03 5.87 -37.99
N ALA A 116 -0.77 4.78 -38.15
CA ALA A 116 -0.94 3.72 -37.19
C ALA A 116 0.21 2.70 -37.26
N SER A 117 0.52 2.12 -36.09
CA SER A 117 1.45 1.01 -35.90
C SER A 117 0.77 -0.07 -35.07
N PHE A 118 0.88 -1.30 -35.55
CA PHE A 118 0.26 -2.50 -34.98
C PHE A 118 1.33 -3.29 -34.22
N SER A 119 1.13 -3.46 -32.91
CA SER A 119 2.12 -4.10 -32.03
C SER A 119 2.37 -5.56 -32.43
N ASN A 120 1.32 -6.37 -32.53
CA ASN A 120 1.45 -7.81 -32.73
C ASN A 120 1.55 -8.18 -34.21
N LEU A 121 0.85 -7.46 -35.09
CA LEU A 121 0.92 -7.68 -36.53
C LEU A 121 2.27 -7.21 -37.10
N GLY A 122 2.96 -6.32 -36.38
CA GLY A 122 4.31 -5.85 -36.72
C GLY A 122 4.36 -4.95 -37.94
N ILE A 123 3.24 -4.33 -38.31
CA ILE A 123 3.17 -3.36 -39.42
C ILE A 123 3.10 -1.92 -38.88
N SER A 124 3.70 -0.99 -39.59
CA SER A 124 3.76 0.42 -39.21
C SER A 124 3.66 1.32 -40.43
N GLY A 125 3.25 2.56 -40.22
CA GLY A 125 3.15 3.54 -41.31
C GLY A 125 1.82 3.47 -42.08
N ILE A 126 0.83 2.78 -41.53
CA ILE A 126 -0.50 2.62 -42.15
C ILE A 126 -1.30 3.90 -41.91
N GLU A 127 -1.79 4.53 -42.97
CA GLU A 127 -2.60 5.74 -42.85
C GLU A 127 -3.90 5.47 -42.07
N ILE A 128 -4.27 6.41 -41.20
CA ILE A 128 -5.49 6.38 -40.41
C ILE A 128 -6.19 7.73 -40.49
N ALA A 129 -7.52 7.71 -40.57
CA ALA A 129 -8.32 8.92 -40.63
C ALA A 129 -8.20 9.76 -39.35
N ASP A 130 -8.15 11.09 -39.51
CA ASP A 130 -7.97 12.08 -38.44
C ASP A 130 -9.01 11.96 -37.31
N GLU A 131 -10.23 11.52 -37.64
CA GLU A 131 -11.32 11.33 -36.66
C GLU A 131 -10.94 10.38 -35.50
N TYR A 132 -10.07 9.40 -35.74
CA TYR A 132 -9.70 8.43 -34.71
C TYR A 132 -8.78 9.02 -33.65
N PRO A 133 -7.59 9.58 -33.98
CA PRO A 133 -6.74 10.22 -32.98
C PRO A 133 -7.38 11.46 -32.34
N GLU A 134 -8.30 12.17 -33.02
CA GLU A 134 -9.05 13.29 -32.43
C GLU A 134 -10.08 12.85 -31.39
N LYS A 135 -10.70 11.69 -31.58
CA LYS A 135 -11.68 11.13 -30.64
C LYS A 135 -11.05 10.30 -29.54
N TYR A 136 -9.91 9.69 -29.82
CA TYR A 136 -9.25 8.71 -28.96
C TYR A 136 -7.79 9.09 -28.72
N ASP A 137 -7.57 10.11 -27.88
CA ASP A 137 -6.24 10.68 -27.56
C ASP A 137 -5.19 9.65 -27.14
N ARG A 138 -5.62 8.52 -26.57
CA ARG A 138 -4.72 7.43 -26.15
C ARG A 138 -4.04 6.72 -27.30
N LEU A 139 -4.59 6.78 -28.51
CA LEU A 139 -3.90 6.32 -29.71
C LEU A 139 -2.56 7.05 -29.86
N LEU A 140 -2.46 8.31 -29.43
CA LEU A 140 -1.25 9.14 -29.51
C LEU A 140 -0.30 9.00 -28.30
N SER A 141 -0.74 8.39 -27.20
CA SER A 141 -0.08 8.50 -25.87
C SER A 141 0.50 7.19 -25.32
N GLY A 142 0.39 6.08 -26.06
CA GLY A 142 0.86 4.76 -25.61
C GLY A 142 0.20 3.58 -26.34
N GLY A 143 -0.91 3.87 -27.03
CA GLY A 143 -1.65 2.93 -27.84
C GLY A 143 -2.81 2.28 -27.09
N ILE A 144 -3.77 1.75 -27.85
CA ILE A 144 -5.01 1.15 -27.34
C ILE A 144 -5.24 -0.18 -28.04
N TRP A 145 -5.79 -1.16 -27.34
CA TRP A 145 -6.30 -2.37 -28.00
C TRP A 145 -7.53 -2.03 -28.83
N CYS A 146 -7.52 -2.42 -30.11
CA CYS A 146 -8.60 -2.13 -31.02
C CYS A 146 -9.00 -3.36 -31.81
N ILE A 147 -10.30 -3.46 -32.12
CA ILE A 147 -10.81 -4.30 -33.19
C ILE A 147 -10.70 -3.47 -34.47
N VAL A 148 -9.81 -3.87 -35.37
CA VAL A 148 -9.50 -3.14 -36.60
C VAL A 148 -9.92 -3.95 -37.81
N GLN A 149 -10.74 -3.37 -38.68
CA GLN A 149 -11.06 -3.93 -39.98
C GLN A 149 -10.04 -3.41 -40.99
N LEU A 150 -9.28 -4.33 -41.56
CA LEU A 150 -8.26 -4.06 -42.58
C LEU A 150 -8.78 -4.46 -43.95
N SER A 151 -8.38 -3.69 -44.97
CA SER A 151 -8.49 -4.08 -46.37
C SER A 151 -7.10 -4.17 -47.00
N TYR A 152 -7.00 -4.97 -48.05
CA TYR A 152 -5.80 -5.10 -48.88
C TYR A 152 -6.15 -4.76 -50.32
N GLU A 153 -5.58 -3.67 -50.82
CA GLU A 153 -5.72 -3.22 -52.20
C GLU A 153 -4.33 -2.86 -52.74
N TYR A 154 -3.89 -3.59 -53.77
CA TYR A 154 -2.64 -3.30 -54.45
C TYR A 154 -2.93 -2.55 -55.75
N VAL A 155 -2.48 -1.30 -55.82
CA VAL A 155 -2.65 -0.43 -57.01
C VAL A 155 -1.29 -0.24 -57.66
N GLU A 156 -1.11 -0.72 -58.90
CA GLU A 156 0.18 -0.67 -59.62
C GLU A 156 0.66 0.77 -59.92
N GLU A 157 -0.26 1.74 -60.02
CA GLU A 157 0.04 3.15 -60.34
C GLU A 157 0.40 4.01 -59.11
N GLU A 158 0.09 3.55 -57.90
CA GLU A 158 0.53 4.22 -56.67
C GLU A 158 2.02 3.92 -56.44
N LYS A 159 2.84 4.98 -56.46
CA LYS A 159 4.31 4.91 -56.36
C LYS A 159 4.78 3.98 -55.22
N LYS A 160 5.99 3.41 -55.40
CA LYS A 160 6.88 2.60 -54.53
C LYS A 160 6.81 2.69 -52.99
N ASN A 161 6.03 3.60 -52.40
CA ASN A 161 5.92 3.87 -50.96
C ASN A 161 4.50 3.75 -50.37
N SER A 162 3.44 3.40 -51.11
CA SER A 162 2.12 3.14 -50.49
C SER A 162 2.03 1.69 -49.99
N THR A 163 1.62 1.52 -48.73
CA THR A 163 1.33 0.19 -48.18
C THR A 163 -0.03 -0.26 -48.68
N PRO A 164 -0.18 -1.48 -49.24
CA PRO A 164 -1.45 -1.96 -49.78
C PRO A 164 -2.53 -2.21 -48.72
N ILE A 165 -2.18 -2.05 -47.43
CA ILE A 165 -3.09 -2.25 -46.30
C ILE A 165 -3.70 -0.91 -45.92
N LYS A 166 -5.02 -0.87 -45.78
CA LYS A 166 -5.77 0.29 -45.29
C LYS A 166 -6.61 -0.07 -44.07
N ILE A 167 -6.78 0.89 -43.16
CA ILE A 167 -7.70 0.78 -42.03
C ILE A 167 -9.08 1.24 -42.49
N MET A 168 -10.04 0.31 -42.53
CA MET A 168 -11.42 0.62 -42.92
C MET A 168 -12.24 1.09 -41.72
N LYS A 169 -12.03 0.45 -40.57
CA LYS A 169 -12.72 0.79 -39.32
C LYS A 169 -11.83 0.44 -38.15
N LEU A 170 -11.78 1.35 -37.16
CA LEU A 170 -11.10 1.11 -35.91
C LEU A 170 -12.10 1.24 -34.76
N THR A 171 -12.25 0.18 -33.97
CA THR A 171 -13.11 0.17 -32.78
C THR A 171 -12.22 -0.03 -31.56
N PRO A 172 -11.98 1.01 -30.74
CA PRO A 172 -11.23 0.84 -29.51
C PRO A 172 -11.97 -0.10 -28.55
N ILE A 173 -11.22 -1.00 -27.91
CA ILE A 173 -11.68 -1.86 -26.83
C ILE A 173 -11.54 -1.05 -25.54
N GLN A 174 -12.30 0.04 -25.49
CA GLN A 174 -12.39 0.95 -24.35
C GLN A 174 -13.83 1.45 -24.22
N MET A 175 -14.26 1.74 -23.00
CA MET A 175 -15.47 2.50 -22.71
C MET A 175 -15.28 3.92 -23.28
N PRO A 176 -16.16 4.39 -24.18
CA PRO A 176 -15.94 5.61 -24.92
C PRO A 176 -15.91 6.86 -24.03
N HIS A 177 -16.73 6.95 -22.97
CA HIS A 177 -16.74 8.04 -21.99
C HIS A 177 -17.15 7.53 -20.60
N ILE A 178 -16.49 8.03 -19.56
CA ILE A 178 -16.87 7.83 -18.16
C ILE A 178 -17.74 9.00 -17.71
N ASP A 179 -18.94 8.72 -17.19
CA ASP A 179 -19.75 9.72 -16.49
C ASP A 179 -19.48 9.58 -14.99
N ILE A 180 -18.70 10.51 -14.45
CA ILE A 180 -18.33 10.49 -13.03
C ILE A 180 -19.53 10.79 -12.13
N GLU A 181 -20.50 11.58 -12.59
CA GLU A 181 -21.70 11.90 -11.81
C GLU A 181 -22.62 10.69 -11.70
N GLU A 182 -22.69 9.88 -12.77
CA GLU A 182 -23.38 8.59 -12.71
C GLU A 182 -22.71 7.62 -11.72
N LEU A 183 -21.36 7.60 -11.64
CA LEU A 183 -20.64 6.83 -10.62
C LEU A 183 -21.02 7.29 -9.20
N LYS A 184 -21.01 8.61 -8.97
CA LYS A 184 -21.33 9.20 -7.66
C LYS A 184 -22.77 8.94 -7.25
N GLU A 185 -23.72 9.00 -8.18
CA GLU A 185 -25.12 8.68 -7.90
C GLU A 185 -25.30 7.19 -7.61
N GLY A 186 -24.73 6.33 -8.45
CA GLY A 186 -24.79 4.88 -8.26
C GLY A 186 -24.14 4.44 -6.94
N ARG A 187 -23.04 5.09 -6.51
CA ARG A 187 -22.37 4.83 -5.22
C ARG A 187 -23.31 4.96 -4.03
N LYS A 188 -24.28 5.88 -4.06
CA LYS A 188 -25.20 6.14 -2.94
C LYS A 188 -26.15 4.97 -2.64
N ALA A 189 -26.35 4.06 -3.60
CA ALA A 189 -27.21 2.89 -3.42
C ALA A 189 -26.56 1.77 -2.58
N PHE A 190 -25.27 1.90 -2.24
CA PHE A 190 -24.49 0.85 -1.57
C PHE A 190 -24.01 1.28 -0.19
N THR A 191 -23.97 0.34 0.75
CA THR A 191 -23.28 0.56 2.03
C THR A 191 -21.75 0.57 1.84
N LYS A 192 -21.01 0.97 2.88
CA LYS A 192 -19.54 0.93 2.87
C LYS A 192 -19.00 -0.47 2.59
N GLU A 193 -19.57 -1.47 3.25
CA GLU A 193 -19.17 -2.88 3.17
C GLU A 193 -19.48 -3.46 1.77
N GLU A 194 -20.68 -3.19 1.25
CA GLU A 194 -21.07 -3.60 -0.11
C GLU A 194 -20.15 -2.98 -1.15
N TRP A 195 -19.80 -1.69 -1.01
CA TRP A 195 -18.91 -1.01 -1.94
C TRP A 195 -17.48 -1.56 -1.89
N LEU A 196 -16.95 -1.82 -0.69
CA LEU A 196 -15.65 -2.46 -0.52
C LEU A 196 -15.61 -3.82 -1.24
N ASP A 197 -16.65 -4.62 -1.09
CA ASP A 197 -16.77 -5.93 -1.74
C ASP A 197 -16.84 -5.80 -3.26
N ILE A 198 -17.58 -4.81 -3.79
CA ILE A 198 -17.63 -4.51 -5.23
C ILE A 198 -16.25 -4.12 -5.75
N MET A 199 -15.52 -3.25 -5.05
CA MET A 199 -14.17 -2.82 -5.46
C MET A 199 -13.21 -4.02 -5.54
N LEU A 200 -13.27 -4.92 -4.57
CA LEU A 200 -12.48 -6.16 -4.56
C LEU A 200 -12.89 -7.14 -5.66
N ARG A 201 -14.20 -7.35 -5.86
CA ARG A 201 -14.69 -8.20 -6.96
C ARG A 201 -14.28 -7.65 -8.33
N SER A 202 -14.24 -6.33 -8.47
CA SER A 202 -13.84 -5.66 -9.71
C SER A 202 -12.38 -5.94 -10.09
N ILE A 203 -11.50 -6.07 -9.10
CA ILE A 203 -10.10 -6.50 -9.29
C ILE A 203 -9.91 -8.04 -9.27
N GLY A 204 -11.00 -8.79 -9.18
CA GLY A 204 -11.05 -10.25 -9.27
C GLY A 204 -10.88 -11.02 -7.95
N MET A 205 -10.99 -10.35 -6.79
CA MET A 205 -10.83 -10.95 -5.47
C MET A 205 -12.18 -11.32 -4.85
N GLU A 206 -12.25 -12.46 -4.17
CA GLU A 206 -13.44 -12.92 -3.43
C GLU A 206 -13.46 -12.32 -2.01
N PRO A 207 -14.38 -11.38 -1.70
CA PRO A 207 -14.38 -10.72 -0.39
C PRO A 207 -14.76 -11.65 0.76
N ASP A 208 -15.54 -12.71 0.52
CA ASP A 208 -16.00 -13.63 1.57
C ASP A 208 -14.84 -14.47 2.16
N GLU A 209 -13.75 -14.65 1.40
CA GLU A 209 -12.54 -15.38 1.82
C GLU A 209 -11.48 -14.47 2.48
N LEU A 210 -11.79 -13.18 2.66
CA LEU A 210 -10.88 -12.16 3.16
C LEU A 210 -11.39 -11.55 4.48
N THR A 211 -10.49 -11.43 5.45
CA THR A 211 -10.73 -10.63 6.64
C THR A 211 -10.85 -9.15 6.29
N TYR A 212 -11.53 -8.38 7.13
CA TYR A 212 -11.71 -6.94 6.93
C TYR A 212 -10.36 -6.21 6.73
N ARG A 213 -9.32 -6.59 7.48
CA ARG A 213 -7.98 -6.04 7.33
C ARG A 213 -7.36 -6.37 5.96
N GLU A 214 -7.46 -7.62 5.51
CA GLU A 214 -6.94 -8.02 4.19
C GLU A 214 -7.66 -7.28 3.05
N LYS A 215 -8.97 -7.02 3.17
CA LYS A 215 -9.75 -6.21 2.22
C LYS A 215 -9.14 -4.81 2.05
N TRP A 216 -8.86 -4.13 3.16
CA TRP A 216 -8.25 -2.80 3.13
C TRP A 216 -6.82 -2.79 2.58
N LEU A 217 -6.00 -3.81 2.90
CA LEU A 217 -4.66 -3.94 2.34
C LEU A 217 -4.68 -4.15 0.81
N LEU A 218 -5.66 -4.89 0.30
CA LEU A 218 -5.86 -5.05 -1.14
C LEU A 218 -6.34 -3.76 -1.79
N LEU A 219 -7.20 -3.00 -1.12
CA LEU A 219 -7.60 -1.66 -1.56
C LEU A 219 -6.40 -0.70 -1.61
N THR A 220 -5.45 -0.78 -0.67
CA THR A 220 -4.21 0.01 -0.70
C THR A 220 -3.43 -0.16 -1.99
N ARG A 221 -3.46 -1.34 -2.61
CA ARG A 221 -2.80 -1.58 -3.92
C ARG A 221 -3.37 -0.73 -5.04
N MET A 222 -4.61 -0.26 -4.92
CA MET A 222 -5.28 0.56 -5.92
C MET A 222 -4.93 2.05 -5.78
N ILE A 223 -4.42 2.50 -4.63
CA ILE A 223 -4.07 3.91 -4.38
C ILE A 223 -3.13 4.49 -5.47
N PRO A 224 -2.05 3.81 -5.90
CA PRO A 224 -1.19 4.31 -6.98
C PRO A 224 -1.92 4.63 -8.29
N LEU A 225 -3.07 4.00 -8.55
CA LEU A 225 -3.87 4.20 -9.75
C LEU A 225 -4.78 5.43 -9.64
N VAL A 226 -5.26 5.77 -8.45
CA VAL A 226 -6.17 6.92 -8.19
C VAL A 226 -5.44 8.18 -7.69
N GLU A 227 -4.21 8.04 -7.22
CA GLU A 227 -3.38 9.15 -6.77
C GLU A 227 -2.26 9.48 -7.77
N ASN A 228 -1.97 10.77 -7.94
CA ASN A 228 -0.87 11.24 -8.76
C ASN A 228 0.46 11.14 -8.00
N ASN A 229 1.52 10.62 -8.61
CA ASN A 229 2.86 10.52 -8.01
C ASN A 229 2.85 9.82 -6.64
N PHE A 230 2.11 8.72 -6.50
CA PHE A 230 2.06 7.98 -5.24
C PHE A 230 3.12 6.87 -5.20
N ASN A 231 4.09 6.99 -4.29
CA ASN A 231 5.18 6.04 -4.14
C ASN A 231 4.82 4.94 -3.14
N LEU A 232 4.64 3.71 -3.62
CA LEU A 232 4.26 2.55 -2.80
C LEU A 232 5.32 1.47 -2.90
N CYS A 233 5.63 0.84 -1.76
CA CYS A 233 6.40 -0.40 -1.73
C CYS A 233 5.57 -1.53 -1.11
N GLU A 234 5.52 -2.67 -1.79
CA GLU A 234 4.94 -3.90 -1.27
C GLU A 234 5.97 -5.02 -1.27
N LEU A 235 6.36 -5.46 -0.08
CA LEU A 235 7.28 -6.59 0.10
C LEU A 235 6.58 -7.67 0.93
N GLY A 236 6.62 -8.91 0.43
CA GLY A 236 5.94 -10.02 1.08
C GLY A 236 6.26 -11.38 0.46
N PRO A 237 5.65 -12.47 0.93
CA PRO A 237 5.86 -13.81 0.38
C PRO A 237 5.41 -13.90 -1.08
N ARG A 238 5.90 -14.92 -1.77
CA ARG A 238 5.46 -15.25 -3.14
C ARG A 238 3.97 -15.68 -3.15
N SER A 239 3.34 -15.53 -4.31
CA SER A 239 1.95 -15.96 -4.58
C SER A 239 0.85 -15.18 -3.85
N THR A 240 1.08 -13.89 -3.58
CA THR A 240 0.07 -12.96 -3.03
C THR A 240 -0.51 -12.01 -4.08
N GLY A 241 -0.25 -12.26 -5.38
CA GLY A 241 -0.80 -11.50 -6.51
C GLY A 241 -0.34 -10.04 -6.63
N LYS A 242 0.79 -9.67 -6.04
CA LYS A 242 1.33 -8.29 -5.96
C LYS A 242 1.39 -7.54 -7.30
N SER A 243 1.77 -8.24 -8.36
CA SER A 243 1.94 -7.65 -9.71
C SER A 243 0.69 -7.77 -10.58
N HIS A 244 -0.36 -8.46 -10.12
CA HIS A 244 -1.57 -8.75 -10.92
C HIS A 244 -2.33 -7.48 -11.29
N LEU A 245 -2.56 -6.60 -10.31
CA LEU A 245 -3.34 -5.36 -10.51
C LEU A 245 -2.74 -4.48 -11.62
N TYR A 246 -1.42 -4.25 -11.57
CA TYR A 246 -0.70 -3.38 -12.52
C TYR A 246 -0.44 -4.01 -13.89
N LYS A 247 -0.71 -5.32 -14.03
CA LYS A 247 -0.49 -6.05 -15.29
C LYS A 247 -1.79 -6.35 -16.02
N GLU A 248 -2.82 -6.75 -15.29
CA GLU A 248 -4.02 -7.37 -15.85
C GLU A 248 -5.26 -6.47 -15.74
N ILE A 249 -5.32 -5.59 -14.75
CA ILE A 249 -6.55 -4.83 -14.42
C ILE A 249 -6.52 -3.41 -14.97
N SER A 250 -5.39 -2.70 -14.88
CA SER A 250 -5.30 -1.33 -15.38
C SER A 250 -4.59 -1.25 -16.74
N PRO A 251 -5.25 -0.77 -17.81
CA PRO A 251 -4.61 -0.42 -19.07
C PRO A 251 -3.77 0.86 -18.97
N ASN A 252 -3.76 1.55 -17.82
CA ASN A 252 -3.02 2.78 -17.58
C ASN A 252 -1.75 2.56 -16.73
N SER A 253 -1.37 1.30 -16.49
CA SER A 253 -0.14 0.95 -15.79
C SER A 253 0.80 0.10 -16.64
N ILE A 254 2.10 0.24 -16.38
CA ILE A 254 3.13 -0.62 -16.97
C ILE A 254 3.92 -1.36 -15.90
N LEU A 255 4.08 -2.67 -16.09
CA LEU A 255 4.94 -3.51 -15.28
C LEU A 255 6.32 -3.65 -15.93
N VAL A 256 7.34 -3.07 -15.30
CA VAL A 256 8.74 -3.19 -15.71
C VAL A 256 9.33 -4.44 -15.07
N SER A 257 9.45 -5.51 -15.87
CA SER A 257 10.08 -6.77 -15.47
C SER A 257 11.54 -6.85 -15.95
N GLY A 258 12.40 -7.55 -15.20
CA GLY A 258 13.76 -7.90 -15.62
C GLY A 258 14.88 -6.97 -15.14
N GLY A 259 14.58 -6.07 -14.20
CA GLY A 259 15.58 -5.36 -13.38
C GLY A 259 16.41 -4.28 -14.08
N GLN A 260 16.74 -4.44 -15.36
CA GLN A 260 17.54 -3.46 -16.09
C GLN A 260 16.66 -2.37 -16.71
N THR A 261 16.84 -1.14 -16.24
CA THR A 261 16.24 0.04 -16.85
C THR A 261 17.29 1.11 -17.12
N THR A 262 16.92 2.12 -17.90
CA THR A 262 17.76 3.29 -18.19
C THR A 262 16.96 4.54 -17.90
N VAL A 263 17.66 5.63 -17.61
CA VAL A 263 17.00 6.93 -17.40
C VAL A 263 16.28 7.38 -18.66
N ALA A 264 16.77 7.01 -19.85
CA ALA A 264 16.11 7.33 -21.12
C ALA A 264 14.77 6.62 -21.29
N ASN A 265 14.68 5.36 -20.84
CA ASN A 265 13.44 4.59 -20.89
C ASN A 265 12.42 5.10 -19.87
N LEU A 266 12.88 5.33 -18.63
CA LEU A 266 11.98 5.70 -17.54
C LEU A 266 11.53 7.17 -17.60
N PHE A 267 12.46 8.10 -17.88
CA PHE A 267 12.21 9.54 -17.74
C PHE A 267 12.17 10.30 -19.06
N TYR A 268 13.30 10.42 -19.76
CA TYR A 268 13.36 11.22 -20.98
C TYR A 268 14.52 10.80 -21.89
N ASN A 269 14.22 10.55 -23.16
CA ASN A 269 15.22 10.23 -24.17
C ASN A 269 15.70 11.51 -24.87
N MET A 270 16.93 11.94 -24.59
CA MET A 270 17.49 13.17 -25.18
C MET A 270 17.71 13.09 -26.69
N GLY A 271 18.04 11.91 -27.22
CA GLY A 271 18.29 11.71 -28.65
C GLY A 271 17.02 11.82 -29.49
N ARG A 272 15.91 11.25 -28.99
CA ARG A 272 14.59 11.30 -29.64
C ARG A 272 13.72 12.48 -29.20
N LYS A 273 14.10 13.17 -28.13
CA LYS A 273 13.33 14.23 -27.46
C LYS A 273 11.95 13.77 -26.96
N THR A 274 11.81 12.48 -26.63
CA THR A 274 10.54 11.88 -26.18
C THR A 274 10.55 11.60 -24.68
N VAL A 275 9.38 11.78 -24.04
CA VAL A 275 9.18 11.40 -22.63
C VAL A 275 9.16 9.88 -22.49
N GLY A 276 9.72 9.40 -21.38
CA GLY A 276 9.76 7.99 -21.02
C GLY A 276 8.47 7.55 -20.32
N LEU A 277 8.52 6.36 -19.72
CA LEU A 277 7.35 5.71 -19.12
C LEU A 277 6.58 6.60 -18.12
N VAL A 278 7.27 7.39 -17.30
CA VAL A 278 6.60 8.24 -16.28
C VAL A 278 5.70 9.32 -16.87
N GLY A 279 5.87 9.69 -18.13
CA GLY A 279 4.99 10.66 -18.80
C GLY A 279 3.89 10.03 -19.66
N LEU A 280 3.88 8.70 -19.79
CA LEU A 280 2.93 7.96 -20.64
C LEU A 280 1.91 7.16 -19.83
N TRP A 281 2.27 6.76 -18.61
CA TRP A 281 1.48 5.86 -17.77
C TRP A 281 1.06 6.55 -16.47
N ASP A 282 -0.09 6.14 -15.91
CA ASP A 282 -0.57 6.62 -14.61
C ASP A 282 0.18 5.96 -13.44
N CYS A 283 0.72 4.74 -13.68
CA CYS A 283 1.51 3.99 -12.72
C CYS A 283 2.63 3.18 -13.41
N VAL A 284 3.85 3.28 -12.88
CA VAL A 284 5.00 2.47 -13.27
C VAL A 284 5.34 1.54 -12.12
N ALA A 285 5.06 0.25 -12.30
CA ALA A 285 5.34 -0.78 -11.31
C ALA A 285 6.63 -1.54 -11.66
N PHE A 286 7.54 -1.67 -10.71
CA PHE A 286 8.76 -2.45 -10.82
C PHE A 286 8.52 -3.81 -10.18
N ASP A 287 8.51 -4.84 -11.02
CA ASP A 287 8.47 -6.23 -10.56
C ASP A 287 9.87 -6.66 -10.11
N GLU A 288 9.95 -7.36 -8.99
CA GLU A 288 11.21 -7.85 -8.42
C GLU A 288 12.21 -6.71 -8.13
N VAL A 289 11.94 -5.93 -7.10
CA VAL A 289 12.79 -4.78 -6.68
C VAL A 289 14.27 -5.11 -6.55
N ALA A 290 14.62 -6.32 -6.11
CA ALA A 290 16.01 -6.78 -5.97
C ALA A 290 16.80 -6.74 -7.29
N GLY A 291 16.11 -6.85 -8.42
CA GLY A 291 16.71 -6.81 -9.75
C GLY A 291 17.00 -5.41 -10.27
N ILE A 292 16.45 -4.35 -9.65
CA ILE A 292 16.54 -2.98 -10.18
C ILE A 292 18.01 -2.54 -10.29
N ARG A 293 18.44 -2.26 -11.52
CA ARG A 293 19.77 -1.73 -11.85
C ARG A 293 19.63 -0.66 -12.92
N PHE A 294 20.10 0.54 -12.61
CA PHE A 294 20.24 1.61 -13.58
C PHE A 294 21.58 1.49 -14.28
N LYS A 295 21.58 1.54 -15.63
CA LYS A 295 22.84 1.64 -16.39
C LYS A 295 23.52 2.99 -16.16
N ASP A 296 22.71 4.03 -15.95
CA ASP A 296 23.16 5.39 -15.71
C ASP A 296 23.33 5.65 -14.20
N LYS A 297 24.46 6.26 -13.79
CA LYS A 297 24.78 6.51 -12.37
C LYS A 297 23.84 7.54 -11.71
N ASP A 298 23.21 8.40 -12.50
CA ASP A 298 22.31 9.46 -12.05
C ASP A 298 20.84 9.01 -11.91
N GLY A 299 20.51 7.77 -12.31
CA GLY A 299 19.11 7.32 -12.37
C GLY A 299 18.38 7.33 -11.03
N ILE A 300 19.05 6.94 -9.95
CA ILE A 300 18.47 6.97 -8.60
C ILE A 300 18.26 8.42 -8.13
N GLN A 301 19.18 9.34 -8.49
CA GLN A 301 19.06 10.75 -8.11
C GLN A 301 17.87 11.41 -8.80
N ILE A 302 17.71 11.19 -10.11
CA ILE A 302 16.55 11.69 -10.88
C ILE A 302 15.24 11.10 -10.35
N MET A 303 15.26 9.82 -9.97
CA MET A 303 14.12 9.17 -9.34
C MET A 303 13.75 9.80 -8.00
N LYS A 304 14.74 10.13 -7.16
CA LYS A 304 14.49 10.87 -5.91
C LYS A 304 13.83 12.21 -6.18
N ASP A 305 14.32 12.98 -7.14
CA ASP A 305 13.72 14.28 -7.46
C ASP A 305 12.26 14.10 -7.91
N TYR A 306 12.02 13.17 -8.84
CA TYR A 306 10.68 12.83 -9.33
C TYR A 306 9.71 12.36 -8.23
N MET A 307 10.15 11.45 -7.36
CA MET A 307 9.32 10.94 -6.26
C MET A 307 8.95 12.01 -5.23
N ALA A 308 9.70 13.11 -5.16
CA ALA A 308 9.42 14.21 -4.24
C ALA A 308 8.49 15.27 -4.84
N SER A 309 8.67 15.63 -6.12
CA SER A 309 7.98 16.77 -6.73
C SER A 309 6.99 16.40 -7.85
N GLY A 310 7.00 15.17 -8.35
CA GLY A 310 6.33 14.84 -9.62
C GLY A 310 6.99 15.47 -10.84
N SER A 311 8.19 16.01 -10.69
CA SER A 311 8.95 16.62 -11.78
C SER A 311 10.39 16.16 -11.77
N PHE A 312 11.03 16.18 -12.93
CA PHE A 312 12.45 15.86 -13.04
C PHE A 312 13.15 16.80 -14.02
N ALA A 313 14.39 17.15 -13.68
CA ALA A 313 15.25 17.93 -14.56
C ALA A 313 16.12 16.99 -15.40
N ARG A 314 16.05 17.11 -16.72
CA ARG A 314 17.00 16.43 -17.62
C ARG A 314 17.37 17.31 -18.80
N GLY A 315 18.63 17.74 -18.84
CA GLY A 315 19.10 18.72 -19.82
C GLY A 315 18.83 20.16 -19.35
N LYS A 316 18.16 20.97 -20.18
CA LYS A 316 17.84 22.38 -19.87
C LYS A 316 16.40 22.65 -19.44
N GLU A 317 15.55 21.61 -19.42
CA GLU A 317 14.12 21.74 -19.14
C GLU A 317 13.72 20.82 -17.98
N GLU A 318 12.86 21.35 -17.11
CA GLU A 318 12.13 20.57 -16.12
C GLU A 318 10.86 20.00 -16.77
N LYS A 319 10.59 18.72 -16.51
CA LYS A 319 9.41 18.02 -17.03
C LYS A 319 8.58 17.51 -15.86
N ALA A 320 7.31 17.86 -15.84
CA ALA A 320 6.33 17.31 -14.90
C ALA A 320 5.73 16.01 -15.47
N ALA A 321 5.40 15.09 -14.57
CA ALA A 321 4.72 13.84 -14.85
C ALA A 321 3.87 13.43 -13.62
N SER A 322 2.85 12.62 -13.83
CA SER A 322 1.90 12.23 -12.79
C SER A 322 2.00 10.76 -12.37
N ALA A 323 2.83 9.96 -13.05
CA ALA A 323 2.94 8.53 -12.79
C ALA A 323 3.30 8.21 -11.33
N SER A 324 2.55 7.30 -10.72
CA SER A 324 2.91 6.68 -9.45
C SER A 324 4.04 5.67 -9.63
N MET A 325 4.87 5.47 -8.60
CA MET A 325 5.93 4.47 -8.61
C MET A 325 5.62 3.36 -7.60
N VAL A 326 5.54 2.13 -8.10
CA VAL A 326 5.26 0.97 -7.26
C VAL A 326 6.44 0.01 -7.29
N PHE A 327 6.87 -0.44 -6.11
CA PHE A 327 8.01 -1.32 -5.93
C PHE A 327 7.56 -2.63 -5.31
N VAL A 328 7.53 -3.71 -6.10
CA VAL A 328 7.06 -5.03 -5.69
C VAL A 328 8.22 -5.99 -5.49
N GLY A 329 8.30 -6.58 -4.30
CA GLY A 329 9.41 -7.47 -3.95
C GLY A 329 9.02 -8.66 -3.10
N ASN A 330 9.92 -9.64 -3.06
CA ASN A 330 9.74 -10.83 -2.24
C ASN A 330 10.59 -10.75 -0.98
N ILE A 331 9.98 -11.08 0.15
CA ILE A 331 10.70 -11.32 1.41
C ILE A 331 11.00 -12.82 1.51
N ASN A 332 12.29 -13.17 1.66
CA ASN A 332 12.76 -14.56 1.72
C ASN A 332 12.99 -15.07 3.16
N GLN A 333 12.88 -14.20 4.16
CA GLN A 333 13.08 -14.51 5.59
C GLN A 333 11.82 -14.14 6.39
N SER A 334 11.68 -14.59 7.63
CA SER A 334 10.55 -14.12 8.45
C SER A 334 10.71 -12.64 8.80
N VAL A 335 9.58 -11.94 8.93
CA VAL A 335 9.55 -10.52 9.30
C VAL A 335 10.23 -10.29 10.65
N ASP A 336 10.02 -11.18 11.62
CA ASP A 336 10.67 -11.14 12.94
C ASP A 336 12.19 -11.17 12.85
N VAL A 337 12.74 -11.93 11.90
CA VAL A 337 14.19 -12.02 11.68
C VAL A 337 14.68 -10.70 11.08
N LEU A 338 14.05 -10.20 10.01
CA LEU A 338 14.44 -8.94 9.38
C LEU A 338 14.39 -7.75 10.35
N LEU A 339 13.35 -7.68 11.18
CA LEU A 339 13.21 -6.66 12.21
C LEU A 339 14.29 -6.74 13.28
N LYS A 340 14.94 -7.89 13.49
CA LYS A 340 16.07 -8.06 14.42
C LYS A 340 17.43 -7.89 13.75
N THR A 341 17.60 -8.37 12.53
CA THR A 341 18.92 -8.50 11.88
C THR A 341 19.22 -7.42 10.84
N SER A 342 18.23 -6.88 10.13
CA SER A 342 18.44 -5.91 9.04
C SER A 342 17.33 -4.85 8.94
N SER A 343 16.63 -4.71 7.83
CA SER A 343 15.50 -3.79 7.63
C SER A 343 14.43 -4.48 6.80
N LEU A 344 13.18 -4.03 6.90
CA LEU A 344 12.14 -4.46 5.98
C LEU A 344 12.46 -4.10 4.52
N PHE A 345 13.31 -3.09 4.27
CA PHE A 345 13.77 -2.70 2.93
C PHE A 345 14.95 -3.53 2.40
N ASP A 346 15.43 -4.53 3.14
CA ASP A 346 16.53 -5.42 2.73
C ASP A 346 16.39 -6.06 1.33
N PRO A 347 15.18 -6.35 0.81
CA PRO A 347 15.01 -6.83 -0.57
C PRO A 347 15.40 -5.83 -1.66
N PHE A 348 15.54 -4.53 -1.37
CA PHE A 348 16.00 -3.56 -2.36
C PHE A 348 17.50 -3.73 -2.68
N PRO A 349 17.94 -3.30 -3.87
CA PRO A 349 19.36 -3.18 -4.16
C PRO A 349 20.04 -2.27 -3.13
N PRO A 350 21.29 -2.53 -2.71
CA PRO A 350 21.96 -1.75 -1.67
C PRO A 350 21.96 -0.23 -1.92
N GLU A 351 22.08 0.17 -3.19
CA GLU A 351 22.05 1.57 -3.65
C GLU A 351 20.73 2.30 -3.36
N MET A 352 19.64 1.55 -3.11
CA MET A 352 18.31 2.07 -2.76
C MET A 352 17.90 1.69 -1.34
N GLY A 353 18.10 0.42 -0.95
CA GLY A 353 17.64 -0.15 0.32
C GLY A 353 18.37 0.40 1.55
N THR A 354 19.48 1.13 1.35
CA THR A 354 20.20 1.84 2.42
C THR A 354 20.22 3.36 2.23
N ASP A 355 19.68 3.89 1.12
CA ASP A 355 19.59 5.33 0.87
C ASP A 355 18.35 5.89 1.59
N THR A 356 18.57 6.47 2.77
CA THR A 356 17.50 7.06 3.58
C THR A 356 16.75 8.17 2.84
N ALA A 357 17.40 8.91 1.95
CA ALA A 357 16.75 9.96 1.17
C ALA A 357 15.80 9.36 0.11
N PHE A 358 16.16 8.23 -0.48
CA PHE A 358 15.26 7.48 -1.37
C PHE A 358 14.07 6.92 -0.61
N LEU A 359 14.32 6.19 0.49
CA LEU A 359 13.29 5.52 1.26
C LEU A 359 12.30 6.49 1.93
N ASP A 360 12.75 7.67 2.35
CA ASP A 360 11.87 8.70 2.93
C ASP A 360 10.86 9.30 1.95
N ARG A 361 11.03 9.07 0.65
CA ARG A 361 10.06 9.44 -0.40
C ARG A 361 9.01 8.38 -0.66
N MET A 362 9.07 7.21 -0.01
CA MET A 362 8.00 6.22 -0.05
C MET A 362 6.82 6.71 0.79
N HIS A 363 5.65 6.89 0.17
CA HIS A 363 4.46 7.27 0.92
C HIS A 363 3.92 6.10 1.75
N CYS A 364 3.98 4.89 1.19
CA CYS A 364 3.37 3.71 1.76
C CYS A 364 4.32 2.50 1.75
N TYR A 365 4.40 1.81 2.88
CA TYR A 365 4.88 0.44 2.96
C TYR A 365 3.70 -0.49 3.22
N LEU A 366 3.29 -1.26 2.20
CA LEU A 366 2.23 -2.26 2.29
C LEU A 366 2.80 -3.59 2.81
N PRO A 367 2.36 -4.10 3.98
CA PRO A 367 2.85 -5.34 4.56
C PRO A 367 2.32 -6.56 3.78
N GLY A 368 2.99 -6.91 2.69
CA GLY A 368 2.56 -8.01 1.82
C GLY A 368 2.55 -9.39 2.49
N TRP A 369 3.15 -9.53 3.68
CA TRP A 369 3.08 -10.74 4.52
C TRP A 369 1.76 -10.94 5.26
N GLU A 370 0.94 -9.90 5.38
CA GLU A 370 -0.40 -10.01 5.95
C GLU A 370 -1.45 -10.42 4.92
N ILE A 371 -1.12 -10.30 3.62
CA ILE A 371 -1.99 -10.75 2.53
C ILE A 371 -1.82 -12.27 2.34
N PRO A 372 -2.93 -13.03 2.28
CA PRO A 372 -2.86 -14.48 2.20
C PRO A 372 -2.28 -14.92 0.85
N LYS A 373 -1.71 -16.12 0.83
CA LYS A 373 -1.31 -16.73 -0.44
C LYS A 373 -2.55 -17.17 -1.19
N PHE A 374 -2.75 -16.62 -2.38
CA PHE A 374 -3.96 -16.87 -3.14
C PHE A 374 -4.05 -18.33 -3.60
N ARG A 375 -5.25 -18.86 -3.42
CA ARG A 375 -5.74 -20.15 -3.91
C ARG A 375 -6.97 -19.89 -4.79
N PRO A 376 -7.46 -20.86 -5.57
CA PRO A 376 -8.60 -20.65 -6.46
C PRO A 376 -9.83 -20.01 -5.79
N GLU A 377 -10.06 -20.28 -4.50
CA GLU A 377 -11.19 -19.77 -3.72
C GLU A 377 -11.12 -18.25 -3.50
N TYR A 378 -9.92 -17.67 -3.46
CA TYR A 378 -9.71 -16.22 -3.30
C TYR A 378 -10.08 -15.40 -4.54
N PHE A 379 -10.43 -16.04 -5.65
CA PHE A 379 -10.81 -15.34 -6.87
C PHE A 379 -12.32 -15.39 -7.06
N THR A 380 -12.97 -14.22 -7.15
CA THR A 380 -14.43 -14.17 -7.23
C THR A 380 -14.98 -14.72 -8.54
N ASN A 381 -16.18 -15.28 -8.47
CA ASN A 381 -16.97 -15.72 -9.62
C ASN A 381 -18.18 -14.82 -9.88
N ASP A 382 -18.40 -13.82 -9.02
CA ASP A 382 -19.56 -12.94 -9.06
C ASP A 382 -19.37 -11.74 -10.00
N TYR A 383 -20.36 -10.86 -10.00
CA TYR A 383 -20.31 -9.60 -10.72
C TYR A 383 -19.35 -8.60 -10.06
N GLY A 384 -18.56 -7.94 -10.89
CA GLY A 384 -17.79 -6.74 -10.55
C GLY A 384 -17.72 -5.81 -11.75
N PHE A 385 -17.15 -4.61 -11.58
CA PHE A 385 -16.96 -3.70 -12.71
C PHE A 385 -16.07 -4.31 -13.79
N ILE A 386 -16.37 -3.97 -15.04
CA ILE A 386 -15.48 -4.22 -16.17
C ILE A 386 -14.16 -3.48 -15.88
N SER A 387 -13.02 -4.16 -16.05
CA SER A 387 -11.70 -3.64 -15.67
C SER A 387 -11.38 -2.29 -16.34
N ASP A 388 -11.84 -2.10 -17.57
CA ASP A 388 -11.69 -0.84 -18.29
C ASP A 388 -12.55 0.28 -17.69
N TYR A 389 -13.82 0.02 -17.33
CA TYR A 389 -14.66 0.97 -16.61
C TYR A 389 -14.03 1.38 -15.26
N LEU A 390 -13.55 0.38 -14.50
CA LEU A 390 -12.82 0.59 -13.25
C LEU A 390 -11.60 1.51 -13.45
N ALA A 391 -10.79 1.22 -14.45
CA ALA A 391 -9.58 2.00 -14.71
C ALA A 391 -9.88 3.43 -15.17
N GLU A 392 -10.93 3.64 -15.97
CA GLU A 392 -11.33 4.96 -16.44
C GLU A 392 -11.84 5.84 -15.30
N PHE A 393 -12.75 5.36 -14.45
CA PHE A 393 -13.22 6.20 -13.36
C PHE A 393 -12.13 6.45 -12.31
N ILE A 394 -11.27 5.47 -12.03
CA ILE A 394 -10.12 5.67 -11.14
C ILE A 394 -9.21 6.76 -11.70
N ARG A 395 -8.98 6.78 -13.01
CA ARG A 395 -8.19 7.82 -13.67
C ARG A 395 -8.86 9.18 -13.59
N GLU A 396 -10.18 9.25 -13.75
CA GLU A 396 -10.93 10.50 -13.64
C GLU A 396 -10.87 11.07 -12.22
N LEU A 397 -11.00 10.21 -11.21
CA LEU A 397 -10.86 10.56 -9.79
C LEU A 397 -9.48 11.12 -9.43
N ARG A 398 -8.43 10.87 -10.23
CA ARG A 398 -7.09 11.50 -10.03
C ARG A 398 -7.13 13.03 -10.12
N LYS A 399 -8.19 13.61 -10.70
CA LYS A 399 -8.38 15.06 -10.83
C LYS A 399 -9.00 15.70 -9.58
N GLU A 400 -9.63 14.90 -8.73
CA GLU A 400 -10.25 15.35 -7.49
C GLU A 400 -9.23 15.35 -6.33
N GLN A 401 -9.55 16.04 -5.23
CA GLN A 401 -8.72 16.12 -4.03
C GLN A 401 -9.60 16.16 -2.79
N TYR A 402 -9.34 15.24 -1.86
CA TYR A 402 -9.98 15.06 -0.56
C TYR A 402 -8.96 14.97 0.59
N GLY A 403 -7.66 15.17 0.32
CA GLY A 403 -6.60 15.05 1.33
C GLY A 403 -6.67 16.06 2.49
N ASP A 404 -7.49 17.10 2.38
CA ASP A 404 -7.80 18.09 3.42
C ASP A 404 -9.01 17.71 4.29
N ALA A 405 -9.78 16.69 3.91
CA ALA A 405 -10.92 16.18 4.69
C ALA A 405 -10.53 15.76 6.12
N ILE A 406 -9.27 15.34 6.31
CA ILE A 406 -8.72 15.05 7.65
C ILE A 406 -8.84 16.27 8.57
N ASP A 407 -8.56 17.47 8.07
CA ASP A 407 -8.44 18.68 8.89
C ASP A 407 -9.77 19.15 9.48
N GLN A 408 -10.89 18.73 8.88
CA GLN A 408 -12.22 18.98 9.39
C GLN A 408 -12.42 18.32 10.77
N TYR A 409 -11.88 17.11 10.95
CA TYR A 409 -12.17 16.28 12.12
C TYR A 409 -10.96 16.07 13.03
N PHE A 410 -9.75 16.06 12.47
CA PHE A 410 -8.53 15.68 13.17
C PHE A 410 -7.35 16.62 12.87
N ARG A 411 -6.33 16.57 13.72
CA ARG A 411 -5.01 17.18 13.48
C ARG A 411 -3.94 16.12 13.61
N LEU A 412 -2.94 16.13 12.73
CA LEU A 412 -1.80 15.22 12.84
C LEU A 412 -0.92 15.61 14.04
N GLY A 413 -0.35 14.60 14.69
CA GLY A 413 0.58 14.74 15.81
C GLY A 413 1.87 15.47 15.44
N LYS A 414 2.56 15.99 16.46
CA LYS A 414 3.74 16.86 16.27
C LYS A 414 4.99 16.14 15.74
N ASN A 415 5.04 14.82 15.84
CA ASN A 415 6.18 14.02 15.41
C ASN A 415 6.15 13.71 13.90
N LEU A 416 5.08 14.07 13.19
CA LEU A 416 5.02 13.95 11.73
C LEU A 416 5.73 15.15 11.10
N ASN A 417 6.77 14.88 10.30
CA ASN A 417 7.40 15.92 9.49
C ASN A 417 6.57 16.20 8.22
N GLN A 418 6.97 17.19 7.43
CA GLN A 418 6.23 17.57 6.22
C GLN A 418 6.06 16.42 5.21
N ARG A 419 7.07 15.55 5.04
CA ARG A 419 6.97 14.38 4.15
C ARG A 419 6.01 13.33 4.71
N ASP A 420 6.02 13.14 6.03
CA ASP A 420 5.07 12.25 6.71
C ASP A 420 3.63 12.74 6.53
N THR A 421 3.39 14.04 6.72
CA THR A 421 2.10 14.67 6.47
C THR A 421 1.65 14.51 5.01
N ILE A 422 2.54 14.76 4.04
CA ILE A 422 2.22 14.58 2.61
C ILE A 422 1.86 13.13 2.32
N ALA A 423 2.63 12.17 2.83
CA ALA A 423 2.37 10.74 2.62
C ALA A 423 1.01 10.31 3.18
N VAL A 424 0.70 10.71 4.42
CA VAL A 424 -0.57 10.40 5.09
C VAL A 424 -1.74 11.01 4.35
N ARG A 425 -1.64 12.30 3.95
CA ARG A 425 -2.70 12.99 3.20
C ARG A 425 -2.95 12.37 1.84
N ARG A 426 -1.90 11.99 1.11
CA ARG A 426 -2.03 11.30 -0.20
C ARG A 426 -2.67 9.93 -0.04
N MET A 427 -2.34 9.17 1.02
CA MET A 427 -3.01 7.90 1.29
C MET A 427 -4.49 8.09 1.61
N ALA A 428 -4.80 9.06 2.48
CA ALA A 428 -6.18 9.35 2.84
C ALA A 428 -7.00 9.82 1.62
N ASP A 429 -6.42 10.70 0.79
CA ASP A 429 -7.00 11.14 -0.47
C ASP A 429 -7.37 9.94 -1.37
N GLY A 430 -6.40 9.03 -1.58
CA GLY A 430 -6.62 7.84 -2.40
C GLY A 430 -7.71 6.89 -1.85
N TYR A 431 -7.73 6.67 -0.53
CA TYR A 431 -8.78 5.86 0.08
C TYR A 431 -10.16 6.52 -0.04
N LEU A 432 -10.25 7.83 0.21
CA LEU A 432 -11.50 8.57 0.11
C LEU A 432 -12.05 8.54 -1.32
N LYS A 433 -11.21 8.74 -2.34
CA LYS A 433 -11.62 8.60 -3.75
C LYS A 433 -12.16 7.21 -4.08
N LEU A 434 -11.52 6.15 -3.55
CA LEU A 434 -11.93 4.77 -3.85
C LEU A 434 -13.23 4.38 -3.12
N MET A 435 -13.39 4.77 -1.86
CA MET A 435 -14.50 4.34 -1.01
C MET A 435 -15.70 5.28 -1.03
N TYR A 436 -15.47 6.57 -1.25
CA TYR A 436 -16.46 7.63 -1.23
C TYR A 436 -16.25 8.58 -2.43
N PRO A 437 -16.31 8.05 -3.67
CA PRO A 437 -16.16 8.89 -4.87
C PRO A 437 -17.23 9.99 -4.97
N ASP A 438 -18.34 9.87 -4.23
CA ASP A 438 -19.42 10.84 -4.10
C ASP A 438 -19.13 11.95 -3.06
N GLY A 439 -18.02 11.86 -2.33
CA GLY A 439 -17.61 12.84 -1.32
C GLY A 439 -18.41 12.78 -0.02
N ASN A 440 -19.25 11.75 0.19
CA ASN A 440 -20.05 11.59 1.40
C ASN A 440 -19.37 10.58 2.34
N PHE A 441 -18.71 11.08 3.37
CA PHE A 441 -18.06 10.27 4.41
C PHE A 441 -18.28 10.90 5.78
N THR A 442 -18.36 10.07 6.83
CA THR A 442 -18.50 10.55 8.21
C THR A 442 -17.15 10.78 8.89
N LYS A 443 -17.17 11.28 10.13
CA LYS A 443 -15.98 11.42 10.97
C LYS A 443 -15.28 10.07 11.17
N GLU A 444 -16.07 9.03 11.42
CA GLU A 444 -15.60 7.67 11.68
C GLU A 444 -14.95 7.04 10.43
N ASP A 445 -15.52 7.30 9.25
CA ASP A 445 -14.95 6.86 7.98
C ASP A 445 -13.57 7.50 7.73
N VAL A 446 -13.44 8.81 8.00
CA VAL A 446 -12.17 9.54 7.90
C VAL A 446 -11.17 9.05 8.93
N GLU A 447 -11.61 8.73 10.15
CA GLU A 447 -10.74 8.20 11.21
C GLU A 447 -10.15 6.84 10.84
N GLU A 448 -10.96 5.92 10.32
CA GLU A 448 -10.54 4.60 9.87
C GLU A 448 -9.46 4.70 8.78
N ILE A 449 -9.70 5.56 7.77
CA ILE A 449 -8.74 5.85 6.70
C ILE A 449 -7.47 6.50 7.23
N LEU A 450 -7.59 7.40 8.20
CA LEU A 450 -6.45 8.09 8.82
C LEU A 450 -5.57 7.10 9.58
N GLN A 451 -6.17 6.18 10.35
CA GLN A 451 -5.44 5.17 11.12
C GLN A 451 -4.60 4.27 10.21
N ILE A 452 -5.19 3.70 9.16
CA ILE A 452 -4.44 2.85 8.22
C ILE A 452 -3.36 3.65 7.47
N SER A 453 -3.64 4.91 7.10
CA SER A 453 -2.66 5.80 6.44
C SER A 453 -1.46 6.09 7.34
N LEU A 454 -1.70 6.37 8.62
CA LEU A 454 -0.65 6.57 9.62
C LEU A 454 0.16 5.29 9.84
N GLU A 455 -0.48 4.12 9.93
CA GLU A 455 0.19 2.83 10.09
C GLU A 455 1.19 2.57 8.94
N MET A 456 0.74 2.72 7.70
CA MET A 456 1.55 2.44 6.51
C MET A 456 2.75 3.39 6.37
N ARG A 457 2.58 4.69 6.69
CA ARG A 457 3.70 5.64 6.68
C ARG A 457 4.62 5.45 7.88
N ARG A 458 4.08 5.15 9.06
CA ARG A 458 4.88 4.85 10.26
C ARG A 458 5.83 3.70 9.99
N ARG A 459 5.39 2.65 9.29
CA ARG A 459 6.23 1.51 8.89
C ARG A 459 7.48 1.95 8.12
N VAL A 460 7.36 2.90 7.19
CA VAL A 460 8.52 3.50 6.48
C VAL A 460 9.46 4.18 7.49
N LYS A 461 8.91 4.99 8.40
CA LYS A 461 9.70 5.76 9.37
C LYS A 461 10.41 4.92 10.41
N GLU A 462 9.79 3.84 10.86
CA GLU A 462 10.43 2.88 11.78
C GLU A 462 11.67 2.24 11.12
N GLN A 463 11.62 1.97 9.80
CA GLN A 463 12.80 1.48 9.07
C GLN A 463 13.85 2.56 8.88
N LEU A 464 13.45 3.80 8.58
CA LEU A 464 14.39 4.93 8.48
C LEU A 464 15.09 5.20 9.81
N LYS A 465 14.39 5.11 10.94
CA LYS A 465 14.99 5.16 12.28
C LYS A 465 16.04 4.09 12.48
N LYS A 466 15.78 2.87 11.99
CA LYS A 466 16.74 1.77 12.08
C LYS A 466 17.99 2.00 11.21
N LEU A 467 17.84 2.60 10.03
CA LEU A 467 18.93 2.82 9.07
C LEU A 467 19.72 4.12 9.34
N GLY A 468 19.02 5.23 9.57
CA GLY A 468 19.59 6.58 9.77
C GLY A 468 19.72 7.02 11.23
N GLY A 469 19.26 6.22 12.18
CA GLY A 469 19.44 6.47 13.61
C GLY A 469 18.75 7.75 14.09
N ILE A 470 19.55 8.67 14.65
CA ILE A 470 19.06 9.89 15.32
C ILE A 470 18.30 10.82 14.36
N GLU A 471 18.60 10.82 13.06
CA GLU A 471 17.90 11.69 12.10
C GLU A 471 16.38 11.42 12.01
N PHE A 472 15.94 10.20 12.39
CA PHE A 472 14.55 9.75 12.23
C PHE A 472 13.94 9.26 13.56
N TYR A 473 14.31 9.84 14.71
CA TYR A 473 13.81 9.37 16.02
C TYR A 473 12.29 9.58 16.22
N ASP A 474 11.71 10.58 15.54
CA ASP A 474 10.30 10.94 15.60
C ASP A 474 9.41 9.94 14.84
N VAL A 475 9.11 8.82 15.50
CA VAL A 475 8.27 7.73 14.95
C VAL A 475 6.92 7.57 15.65
N ASN A 476 6.65 8.39 16.67
CA ASN A 476 5.40 8.35 17.42
C ASN A 476 4.29 9.04 16.64
N PHE A 477 3.75 8.33 15.65
CA PHE A 477 2.66 8.84 14.84
C PHE A 477 1.36 8.86 15.65
N SER A 478 0.71 10.01 15.66
CA SER A 478 -0.55 10.25 16.35
C SER A 478 -1.45 11.17 15.54
N TYR A 479 -2.72 11.22 15.93
CA TYR A 479 -3.68 12.22 15.51
C TYR A 479 -4.48 12.70 16.72
N ILE A 480 -5.01 13.91 16.65
CA ILE A 480 -5.75 14.58 17.71
C ILE A 480 -7.15 14.86 17.19
N ASP A 481 -8.16 14.44 17.93
CA ASP A 481 -9.56 14.76 17.64
C ASP A 481 -9.84 16.24 17.91
N ASN A 482 -10.42 16.95 16.93
CA ASN A 482 -10.69 18.39 17.04
C ASN A 482 -11.79 18.72 18.06
N GLU A 483 -12.68 17.77 18.36
CA GLU A 483 -13.80 17.96 19.29
C GLU A 483 -13.41 17.57 20.72
N THR A 484 -12.77 16.41 20.90
CA THR A 484 -12.42 15.89 22.24
C THR A 484 -11.04 16.34 22.72
N PHE A 485 -10.17 16.77 21.79
CA PHE A 485 -8.75 17.03 22.03
C PHE A 485 -7.94 15.81 22.52
N GLU A 486 -8.49 14.61 22.39
CA GLU A 486 -7.79 13.38 22.71
C GLU A 486 -6.75 13.06 21.62
N GLU A 487 -5.53 12.68 22.05
CA GLU A 487 -4.46 12.28 21.15
C GLU A 487 -4.38 10.74 21.06
N HIS A 488 -4.62 10.22 19.87
CA HIS A 488 -4.60 8.79 19.56
C HIS A 488 -3.30 8.42 18.86
N TYR A 489 -2.58 7.44 19.39
CA TYR A 489 -1.31 6.97 18.84
C TYR A 489 -1.51 5.72 17.97
N VAL A 490 -0.96 5.72 16.75
CA VAL A 490 -1.08 4.61 15.80
C VAL A 490 0.19 3.77 15.80
N SER A 491 0.09 2.49 16.14
CA SER A 491 1.21 1.54 16.18
C SER A 491 1.29 0.66 14.93
N VAL A 492 2.43 -0.01 14.74
CA VAL A 492 2.62 -1.02 13.68
C VAL A 492 2.59 -2.44 14.28
N PRO A 493 1.76 -3.37 13.77
CA PRO A 493 1.59 -4.69 14.39
C PRO A 493 2.88 -5.53 14.51
N GLU A 494 3.77 -5.44 13.51
CA GLU A 494 4.99 -6.25 13.45
C GLU A 494 6.07 -5.83 14.46
N GLN A 495 5.96 -4.65 15.06
CA GLN A 495 6.82 -4.31 16.19
C GLN A 495 6.47 -5.11 17.45
N GLY A 496 5.40 -5.92 17.41
CA GLY A 496 4.86 -6.63 18.57
C GLY A 496 4.41 -5.65 19.64
N GLY A 497 3.60 -6.11 20.59
CA GLY A 497 3.22 -5.35 21.78
C GLY A 497 4.39 -5.13 22.75
N GLY A 498 5.52 -4.61 22.26
CA GLY A 498 6.70 -4.28 23.03
C GLY A 498 6.59 -2.90 23.66
N LYS A 499 5.49 -2.59 24.35
CA LYS A 499 5.61 -1.57 25.38
C LYS A 499 6.65 -2.11 26.36
N LEU A 500 7.74 -1.38 26.57
CA LEU A 500 8.78 -1.75 27.56
C LEU A 500 8.16 -2.00 28.95
N ILE A 501 7.00 -1.38 29.20
CA ILE A 501 6.12 -1.61 30.33
C ILE A 501 4.87 -2.35 29.80
N PRO A 502 4.65 -3.63 30.17
CA PRO A 502 3.51 -4.40 29.71
C PRO A 502 2.20 -3.80 30.23
N GLU A 503 1.13 -3.96 29.44
CA GLU A 503 -0.22 -3.56 29.86
C GLU A 503 -0.78 -4.53 30.90
N GLY A 504 -1.44 -3.99 31.93
CA GLY A 504 -2.08 -4.76 32.99
C GLY A 504 -1.41 -4.62 34.37
N MET A 505 -2.03 -5.21 35.39
CA MET A 505 -1.45 -5.25 36.73
C MET A 505 -0.24 -6.19 36.75
N CYS A 506 0.92 -5.66 37.13
CA CYS A 506 2.14 -6.44 37.34
C CYS A 506 2.07 -7.24 38.64
N ASN A 507 2.90 -8.27 38.79
CA ASN A 507 2.99 -8.99 40.06
C ASN A 507 3.53 -8.08 41.18
N PRO A 508 3.16 -8.29 42.46
CA PRO A 508 3.78 -7.58 43.57
C PRO A 508 5.31 -7.63 43.52
N GLY A 509 5.96 -6.48 43.68
CA GLY A 509 7.41 -6.33 43.61
C GLY A 509 7.97 -6.09 42.20
N GLN A 510 7.15 -6.14 41.15
CA GLN A 510 7.53 -5.76 39.79
C GLN A 510 7.16 -4.31 39.50
N ILE A 511 8.14 -3.49 39.16
CA ILE A 511 7.92 -2.09 38.79
C ILE A 511 8.86 -1.67 37.65
N TYR A 512 8.54 -0.52 37.05
CA TYR A 512 9.32 0.08 35.98
C TYR A 512 9.73 1.51 36.35
N THR A 513 10.93 1.89 35.95
CA THR A 513 11.45 3.25 36.08
C THR A 513 12.05 3.72 34.77
N VAL A 514 11.95 5.01 34.49
CA VAL A 514 12.55 5.63 33.31
C VAL A 514 13.59 6.63 33.78
N SER A 515 14.81 6.50 33.26
CA SER A 515 15.91 7.39 33.63
C SER A 515 16.99 7.38 32.56
N GLN A 516 17.91 8.33 32.62
CA GLN A 516 19.11 8.31 31.79
C GLN A 516 20.05 7.18 32.27
N GLY A 517 20.44 6.31 31.34
CA GLY A 517 21.49 5.31 31.55
C GLY A 517 22.89 5.89 31.38
N LYS A 518 23.92 5.05 31.48
CA LYS A 518 25.34 5.49 31.31
C LYS A 518 25.65 6.13 29.97
N SER A 519 24.93 5.72 28.93
CA SER A 519 25.04 6.30 27.58
C SER A 519 24.48 7.73 27.47
N GLY A 520 23.84 8.26 28.52
CA GLY A 520 23.11 9.53 28.49
C GLY A 520 21.74 9.44 27.82
N MET A 521 21.38 8.29 27.23
CA MET A 521 20.06 8.04 26.66
C MET A 521 19.04 7.75 27.75
N LEU A 522 17.79 8.20 27.56
CA LEU A 522 16.66 7.75 28.37
C LEU A 522 16.35 6.29 28.06
N GLY A 523 16.16 5.50 29.11
CA GLY A 523 15.66 4.14 28.95
C GLY A 523 14.87 3.63 30.14
N VAL A 524 14.27 2.46 29.93
CA VAL A 524 13.37 1.80 30.88
C VAL A 524 14.12 0.68 31.61
N PHE A 525 14.05 0.73 32.93
CA PHE A 525 14.62 -0.27 33.82
C PHE A 525 13.50 -1.00 34.55
N ARG A 526 13.57 -2.34 34.55
CA ARG A 526 12.63 -3.21 35.27
C ARG A 526 13.27 -3.62 36.59
N LEU A 527 12.52 -3.47 37.69
CA LEU A 527 12.89 -3.99 39.00
C LEU A 527 11.96 -5.15 39.33
N GLU A 528 12.53 -6.28 39.70
CA GLU A 528 11.79 -7.46 40.13
C GLU A 528 12.24 -7.86 41.52
N SER A 529 11.30 -7.81 42.48
CA SER A 529 11.59 -8.04 43.89
C SER A 529 11.06 -9.39 44.34
N GLN A 530 11.84 -10.09 45.17
CA GLN A 530 11.40 -11.25 45.94
C GLN A 530 11.71 -11.04 47.42
N MET A 531 10.87 -11.61 48.28
CA MET A 531 11.03 -11.56 49.72
C MET A 531 11.07 -12.99 50.29
N LEU A 532 12.14 -13.31 51.03
CA LEU A 532 12.35 -14.62 51.65
C LEU A 532 12.45 -14.49 53.18
N PRO A 533 12.10 -15.53 53.96
CA PRO A 533 12.46 -15.58 55.38
C PRO A 533 13.98 -15.50 55.55
N GLY A 534 14.46 -14.64 56.46
CA GLY A 534 15.89 -14.39 56.59
C GLY A 534 16.28 -13.51 57.77
N THR A 535 17.39 -12.79 57.63
CA THR A 535 18.03 -12.00 58.71
C THR A 535 18.01 -10.49 58.47
N GLY A 536 17.19 -10.01 57.53
CA GLY A 536 17.09 -8.59 57.21
C GLY A 536 18.15 -8.11 56.21
N LYS A 537 18.64 -9.02 55.36
CA LYS A 537 19.58 -8.73 54.28
C LYS A 537 18.85 -8.11 53.10
N PHE A 538 19.59 -7.29 52.35
CA PHE A 538 19.13 -6.77 51.07
C PHE A 538 20.17 -7.09 49.99
N GLU A 539 19.76 -7.90 49.03
CA GLU A 539 20.58 -8.33 47.90
C GLU A 539 20.12 -7.64 46.62
N ARG A 540 21.07 -7.17 45.82
CA ARG A 540 20.81 -6.56 44.51
C ARG A 540 21.55 -7.33 43.43
N THR A 541 20.86 -7.68 42.36
CA THR A 541 21.43 -8.31 41.17
C THR A 541 21.20 -7.44 39.94
N GLY A 542 22.04 -7.58 38.90
CA GLY A 542 21.88 -6.85 37.63
C GLY A 542 22.47 -5.43 37.59
N ILE A 543 22.85 -4.84 38.73
CA ILE A 543 23.54 -3.52 38.77
C ILE A 543 25.08 -3.59 38.67
N GLY A 544 25.69 -4.78 38.75
CA GLY A 544 27.14 -4.97 38.58
C GLY A 544 28.02 -4.23 39.60
N SER A 545 29.11 -3.60 39.14
CA SER A 545 30.04 -2.80 39.94
C SER A 545 29.67 -1.31 40.02
N ASP A 546 28.47 -0.94 39.56
CA ASP A 546 28.02 0.45 39.53
C ASP A 546 27.90 1.06 40.94
N ARG A 547 28.66 2.12 41.22
CA ARG A 547 28.72 2.75 42.53
C ARG A 547 27.44 3.52 42.84
N ASP A 548 26.97 4.32 41.90
CA ASP A 548 25.84 5.24 42.10
C ASP A 548 24.54 4.45 42.25
N ALA A 549 24.34 3.42 41.41
CA ALA A 549 23.20 2.52 41.54
C ALA A 549 23.20 1.79 42.91
N LYS A 550 24.38 1.37 43.41
CA LYS A 550 24.50 0.75 44.74
C LYS A 550 24.18 1.73 45.85
N GLU A 551 24.59 2.99 45.74
CA GLU A 551 24.34 4.02 46.75
C GLU A 551 22.85 4.37 46.83
N SER A 552 22.19 4.55 45.69
CA SER A 552 20.75 4.86 45.61
C SER A 552 19.89 3.71 46.13
N THR A 553 20.23 2.46 45.77
CA THR A 553 19.51 1.29 46.28
C THR A 553 19.74 1.09 47.79
N ASN A 554 20.95 1.34 48.31
CA ASN A 554 21.22 1.38 49.75
C ASN A 554 20.36 2.43 50.47
N THR A 555 20.26 3.63 49.91
CA THR A 555 19.48 4.74 50.46
C THR A 555 18.01 4.34 50.62
N ALA A 556 17.43 3.71 49.61
CA ALA A 556 16.06 3.20 49.65
C ALA A 556 15.82 2.21 50.81
N PHE A 557 16.73 1.24 50.99
CA PHE A 557 16.59 0.23 52.04
C PHE A 557 16.79 0.81 53.44
N ASN A 558 17.73 1.74 53.60
CA ASN A 558 17.96 2.43 54.88
C ASN A 558 16.74 3.27 55.26
N PHE A 559 16.13 3.96 54.29
CA PHE A 559 14.89 4.69 54.51
C PHE A 559 13.76 3.74 54.95
N LEU A 560 13.60 2.60 54.27
CA LEU A 560 12.60 1.59 54.63
C LEU A 560 12.84 1.00 56.03
N LYS A 561 14.09 0.74 56.41
CA LYS A 561 14.43 0.27 57.76
C LYS A 561 14.05 1.28 58.85
N ALA A 562 14.30 2.57 58.60
CA ALA A 562 14.00 3.63 59.56
C ALA A 562 12.50 3.98 59.64
N ASN A 563 11.77 3.86 58.52
CA ASN A 563 10.40 4.40 58.40
C ASN A 563 9.34 3.36 58.00
N GLY A 564 9.69 2.07 57.87
CA GLY A 564 8.77 1.03 57.39
C GLY A 564 7.46 0.97 58.17
N ASN A 565 7.50 1.07 59.50
CA ASN A 565 6.30 1.09 60.35
C ASN A 565 5.39 2.31 60.10
N ARG A 566 5.92 3.44 59.63
CA ARG A 566 5.12 4.62 59.24
C ARG A 566 4.42 4.42 57.90
N ILE A 567 5.01 3.61 57.01
CA ILE A 567 4.40 3.24 55.73
C ILE A 567 3.31 2.19 55.98
N SER A 568 3.64 1.12 56.69
CA SER A 568 2.68 0.11 57.14
C SER A 568 3.26 -0.77 58.24
N GLY A 569 2.46 -1.06 59.27
CA GLY A 569 2.85 -1.94 60.37
C GLY A 569 3.08 -3.41 59.98
N SER A 570 2.72 -3.81 58.75
CA SER A 570 2.97 -5.16 58.24
C SER A 570 4.34 -5.34 57.57
N ILE A 571 5.08 -4.25 57.32
CA ILE A 571 6.41 -4.32 56.70
C ILE A 571 7.43 -4.74 57.75
N ILE A 572 8.10 -5.88 57.50
CA ILE A 572 9.15 -6.41 58.37
C ILE A 572 10.47 -6.41 57.62
N THR A 573 11.51 -5.78 58.19
CA THR A 573 12.84 -5.65 57.58
C THR A 573 13.95 -6.36 58.36
N THR A 574 13.62 -6.98 59.50
CA THR A 574 14.58 -7.65 60.40
C THR A 574 14.62 -9.16 60.22
N THR A 575 13.49 -9.79 59.86
CA THR A 575 13.37 -11.25 59.70
C THR A 575 13.05 -11.68 58.26
N LYS A 576 13.15 -10.74 57.32
CA LYS A 576 12.87 -10.94 55.90
C LYS A 576 14.03 -10.40 55.07
N ASP A 577 14.52 -11.22 54.16
CA ASP A 577 15.53 -10.81 53.19
C ASP A 577 14.83 -10.32 51.92
N TYR A 578 15.27 -9.17 51.41
CA TYR A 578 14.77 -8.57 50.18
C TYR A 578 15.79 -8.80 49.08
N ILE A 579 15.36 -9.33 47.94
CA ILE A 579 16.20 -9.56 46.77
C ILE A 579 15.58 -8.78 45.63
N ILE A 580 16.34 -7.91 44.98
CA ILE A 580 15.85 -7.14 43.83
C ILE A 580 16.80 -7.34 42.66
N ASN A 581 16.22 -7.76 41.54
CA ASN A 581 16.91 -7.80 40.26
C ASN A 581 16.60 -6.54 39.45
N TYR A 582 17.66 -5.90 38.95
CA TYR A 582 17.59 -4.69 38.15
C TYR A 582 17.98 -5.01 36.72
N GLN A 583 17.07 -4.79 35.79
CA GLN A 583 17.28 -5.09 34.38
C GLN A 583 17.14 -3.82 33.54
N ASP A 584 18.16 -3.52 32.76
CA ASP A 584 18.08 -2.55 31.67
C ASP A 584 17.43 -3.23 30.46
N LEU A 585 16.24 -2.78 30.08
CA LEU A 585 15.48 -3.39 29.00
C LEU A 585 16.00 -3.02 27.61
N GLN A 586 16.87 -2.01 27.52
CA GLN A 586 17.35 -1.45 26.25
C GLN A 586 18.87 -1.54 26.08
N GLY A 587 19.60 -2.02 27.09
CA GLY A 587 21.06 -2.22 27.04
C GLY A 587 21.86 -0.92 26.98
N ILE A 588 21.29 0.18 27.47
CA ILE A 588 21.86 1.54 27.45
C ILE A 588 22.81 1.85 28.64
N GLY A 589 22.96 0.89 29.56
CA GLY A 589 23.74 0.98 30.79
C GLY A 589 22.88 1.42 31.99
N MET A 590 23.16 0.84 33.17
CA MET A 590 22.38 1.07 34.40
C MET A 590 22.34 2.55 34.83
N THR A 591 21.24 2.94 35.48
CA THR A 591 21.05 4.30 36.02
C THR A 591 21.38 4.40 37.50
N GLY A 592 21.88 5.56 37.94
CA GLY A 592 22.07 5.90 39.35
C GLY A 592 20.80 6.41 40.04
N LYS A 593 19.72 6.70 39.29
CA LYS A 593 18.46 7.22 39.84
C LYS A 593 17.49 6.07 40.18
N LEU A 594 17.77 5.32 41.24
CA LEU A 594 17.04 4.09 41.61
C LEU A 594 16.42 4.10 43.01
N ALA A 595 16.62 5.12 43.84
CA ALA A 595 16.23 5.04 45.26
C ALA A 595 14.70 4.97 45.45
N LEU A 596 13.94 5.87 44.82
CA LEU A 596 12.48 5.88 44.94
C LEU A 596 11.84 4.64 44.30
N PRO A 597 12.18 4.23 43.06
CA PRO A 597 11.69 2.96 42.50
C PRO A 597 11.99 1.78 43.43
N THR A 598 13.22 1.66 43.93
CA THR A 598 13.60 0.56 44.83
C THR A 598 12.74 0.54 46.11
N LEU A 599 12.46 1.69 46.71
CA LEU A 599 11.60 1.79 47.88
C LEU A 599 10.18 1.28 47.59
N VAL A 600 9.60 1.70 46.47
CA VAL A 600 8.24 1.27 46.08
C VAL A 600 8.21 -0.22 45.76
N ALA A 601 9.24 -0.75 45.10
CA ALA A 601 9.35 -2.18 44.81
C ALA A 601 9.38 -3.02 46.09
N MET A 602 10.15 -2.59 47.11
CA MET A 602 10.19 -3.23 48.42
C MET A 602 8.84 -3.16 49.15
N CYS A 603 8.17 -2.01 49.14
CA CYS A 603 6.84 -1.88 49.73
C CYS A 603 5.82 -2.78 49.03
N SER A 604 5.87 -2.85 47.69
CA SER A 604 4.97 -3.68 46.89
C SER A 604 5.09 -5.17 47.24
N ILE A 605 6.33 -5.69 47.31
CA ILE A 605 6.54 -7.10 47.69
C ILE A 605 6.27 -7.37 49.17
N ALA A 606 6.63 -6.45 50.08
CA ALA A 606 6.38 -6.61 51.52
C ALA A 606 4.89 -6.64 51.86
N LEU A 607 4.09 -5.85 51.14
CA LEU A 607 2.64 -5.79 51.30
C LEU A 607 1.89 -6.81 50.47
N ASN A 608 2.58 -7.54 49.58
CA ASN A 608 1.99 -8.41 48.56
C ASN A 608 0.91 -7.70 47.74
N LYS A 609 1.15 -6.43 47.36
CA LYS A 609 0.22 -5.60 46.59
C LYS A 609 0.84 -5.19 45.26
N PRO A 610 0.17 -5.44 44.13
CA PRO A 610 0.64 -4.97 42.84
C PRO A 610 0.60 -3.44 42.76
N THR A 611 1.47 -2.86 41.94
CA THR A 611 1.39 -1.43 41.61
C THR A 611 0.28 -1.17 40.59
N LEU A 612 -0.06 0.11 40.39
CA LEU A 612 -1.00 0.51 39.35
C LEU A 612 -0.53 0.03 37.96
N SER A 613 -1.50 -0.34 37.12
CA SER A 613 -1.25 -0.70 35.72
C SER A 613 -0.55 0.45 35.00
N ASN A 614 0.41 0.13 34.13
CA ASN A 614 1.19 1.09 33.33
C ASN A 614 1.94 2.17 34.13
N LEU A 615 2.22 1.93 35.42
CA LEU A 615 2.94 2.88 36.27
C LEU A 615 4.45 2.87 36.01
N ALA A 616 5.00 4.04 35.68
CA ALA A 616 6.44 4.30 35.71
C ALA A 616 6.78 5.21 36.91
N ILE A 617 7.78 4.83 37.70
CA ILE A 617 8.19 5.58 38.88
C ILE A 617 9.46 6.37 38.55
N LEU A 618 9.38 7.70 38.67
CA LEU A 618 10.48 8.62 38.42
C LEU A 618 10.83 9.33 39.72
N GLY A 619 12.12 9.49 39.99
CA GLY A 619 12.57 10.30 41.12
C GLY A 619 13.62 9.63 41.97
N GLU A 620 14.09 10.42 42.92
CA GLU A 620 15.13 10.08 43.86
C GLU A 620 14.68 10.54 45.25
N ILE A 621 15.06 9.79 46.28
CA ILE A 621 14.67 10.08 47.66
C ILE A 621 15.92 10.04 48.54
N SER A 622 16.04 11.03 49.41
CA SER A 622 17.10 11.06 50.42
C SER A 622 16.81 10.10 51.58
N ILE A 623 17.83 9.80 52.39
CA ILE A 623 17.70 8.97 53.61
C ILE A 623 16.67 9.55 54.61
N SER A 624 16.43 10.87 54.60
CA SER A 624 15.43 11.53 55.45
C SER A 624 14.01 11.53 54.87
N GLY A 625 13.83 11.09 53.62
CA GLY A 625 12.52 11.04 52.95
C GLY A 625 12.18 12.26 52.11
N THR A 626 13.13 13.19 51.91
CA THR A 626 12.93 14.35 51.02
C THR A 626 13.05 13.90 49.56
N MET A 627 12.03 14.21 48.77
CA MET A 627 12.01 13.99 47.32
C MET A 627 12.98 14.94 46.63
N MET A 628 13.88 14.39 45.83
CA MET A 628 14.85 15.18 45.07
C MET A 628 14.26 15.58 43.71
N LYS A 629 14.52 16.82 43.29
CA LYS A 629 14.06 17.33 42.00
C LYS A 629 14.76 16.57 40.87
N LEU A 630 13.96 16.04 39.94
CA LEU A 630 14.47 15.50 38.68
C LEU A 630 14.99 16.66 37.82
N MET A 631 16.29 16.66 37.53
CA MET A 631 16.85 17.49 36.47
C MET A 631 16.79 16.69 35.16
N ASN A 632 16.22 17.31 34.12
CA ASN A 632 16.11 16.80 32.75
C ASN A 632 17.50 16.63 32.13
#